data_AF-A0A953RY71-F1
#
_entry.id   AF-A0A953RY71-F1
#
_cell.length_a   1.000
_cell.length_b   1.000
_cell.length_c   1.000
_cell.angle_alpha   90.00
_cell.angle_beta   90.00
_cell.angle_gamma   90.00
#
_symmetry.space_group_name_H-M   'P 1'
#
loop_
_entity.id
_entity.type
_entity.pdbx_description
1 polymer ?
#
loop_
_entity_poly.entity_id
_entity_poly.type
_entity_poly.pdbx_seq_one_letter_code
_entity_poly.pdbx_strand_id
1 'polypeptide(L)'
;MACPFFVPSRRLENAGWIRPPRLPLGDPFAGACHAQPADIVEPPEAQQRELCNCGYARTRCDRFPGGSAPDAVRFSVTDDAPARLLVVYVVEKDHAPVAHGTLEYSISDASLDGPHLSDVLLRQARAFLDSYLHRRSRSASV
;
A
#
# COMPACT_ATOMS: atom_id res chain seq x y z
N MET A 1 -6.32 3.53 -4.38
CA MET A 1 -5.47 3.88 -3.22
C MET A 1 -5.69 2.86 -2.12
N ALA A 2 -4.71 2.54 -1.29
CA ALA A 2 -4.83 1.50 -0.25
C ALA A 2 -5.49 2.05 1.02
N CYS A 3 -6.09 1.20 1.86
CA CYS A 3 -6.60 1.61 3.17
C CYS A 3 -5.44 2.06 4.09
N PRO A 4 -5.48 3.22 4.78
CA PRO A 4 -4.36 3.72 5.59
C PRO A 4 -4.01 2.87 6.82
N PHE A 5 -4.87 1.92 7.17
CA PHE A 5 -4.74 1.05 8.33
C PHE A 5 -4.34 -0.39 7.96
N PHE A 6 -4.14 -0.67 6.67
CA PHE A 6 -3.81 -2.00 6.20
C PHE A 6 -2.30 -2.22 6.23
N VAL A 7 -1.86 -3.26 6.94
CA VAL A 7 -0.46 -3.69 6.97
C VAL A 7 -0.30 -4.92 6.07
N PRO A 8 0.20 -4.76 4.83
CA PRO A 8 0.43 -5.89 3.94
C PRO A 8 1.54 -6.79 4.50
N SER A 9 1.37 -8.10 4.38
CA SER A 9 2.33 -9.11 4.85
C SER A 9 2.74 -10.12 3.77
N ARG A 10 1.85 -10.46 2.84
CA ARG A 10 2.13 -11.39 1.74
C ARG A 10 1.31 -11.04 0.50
N ARG A 11 1.81 -11.34 -0.70
CA ARG A 11 1.02 -11.22 -1.93
C ARG A 11 -0.08 -12.28 -1.95
N LEU A 12 -1.24 -11.93 -2.48
CA LEU A 12 -2.28 -12.90 -2.79
C LEU A 12 -2.05 -13.45 -4.20
N GLU A 13 -1.48 -14.65 -4.28
CA GLU A 13 -1.34 -15.38 -5.53
C GLU A 13 -2.68 -16.00 -5.92
N ASN A 14 -3.09 -15.85 -7.17
CA ASN A 14 -4.30 -16.51 -7.71
C ASN A 14 -5.60 -16.24 -6.93
N ALA A 15 -5.79 -15.05 -6.35
CA ALA A 15 -6.99 -14.67 -5.58
C ALA A 15 -8.25 -14.46 -6.46
N GLY A 16 -8.56 -15.43 -7.33
CA GLY A 16 -9.76 -15.47 -8.14
C GLY A 16 -9.85 -14.41 -9.25
N TRP A 17 -8.76 -13.70 -9.55
CA TRP A 17 -8.73 -12.78 -10.69
C TRP A 17 -8.27 -13.48 -11.96
N ILE A 18 -9.10 -13.45 -13.01
CA ILE A 18 -8.73 -13.91 -14.36
C ILE A 18 -7.51 -13.13 -14.89
N ARG A 19 -7.42 -11.84 -14.54
CA ARG A 19 -6.22 -11.01 -14.66
C ARG A 19 -6.10 -10.15 -13.41
N PRO A 20 -4.98 -10.20 -12.66
CA PRO A 20 -4.84 -9.42 -11.44
C PRO A 20 -4.98 -7.92 -11.77
N PRO A 21 -5.89 -7.20 -11.08
CA PRO A 21 -6.06 -5.77 -11.31
C PRO A 21 -4.79 -5.03 -10.89
N ARG A 22 -4.50 -3.89 -11.54
CA ARG A 22 -3.51 -2.95 -11.02
C ARG A 22 -4.08 -2.33 -9.75
N LEU A 23 -3.69 -2.89 -8.63
CA LEU A 23 -4.15 -2.42 -7.34
C LEU A 23 -3.29 -1.26 -6.86
N PRO A 24 -3.73 -0.56 -5.81
CA PRO A 24 -3.03 0.62 -5.32
C PRO A 24 -1.61 0.39 -4.82
N LEU A 25 -1.32 -0.80 -4.28
CA LEU A 25 0.03 -1.25 -3.94
C LEU A 25 0.71 -1.97 -5.12
N GLY A 26 0.17 -1.85 -6.34
CA GLY A 26 0.62 -2.56 -7.52
C GLY A 26 0.00 -3.95 -7.63
N ASP A 27 0.29 -4.82 -6.66
CA ASP A 27 -0.27 -6.18 -6.58
C ASP A 27 -1.28 -6.31 -5.43
N PRO A 28 -2.08 -7.38 -5.42
CA PRO A 28 -2.91 -7.71 -4.28
C PRO A 28 -2.10 -8.27 -3.12
N PHE A 29 -2.40 -7.79 -1.91
CA PHE A 29 -1.80 -8.29 -0.68
C PHE A 29 -2.85 -8.80 0.29
N ALA A 30 -2.44 -9.74 1.11
CA ALA A 30 -3.10 -10.02 2.37
C ALA A 30 -2.25 -9.52 3.55
N GLY A 31 -2.89 -9.34 4.70
CA GLY A 31 -2.27 -8.72 5.87
C GLY A 31 -3.26 -8.31 6.95
N ALA A 32 -2.79 -7.52 7.90
CA ALA A 32 -3.51 -7.18 9.11
C ALA A 32 -4.18 -5.79 9.03
N CYS A 33 -5.31 -5.65 9.73
CA CYS A 33 -5.97 -4.38 9.98
C CYS A 33 -5.48 -3.79 11.31
N HIS A 34 -4.88 -2.62 11.24
CA HIS A 34 -4.38 -1.86 12.39
C HIS A 34 -5.28 -0.66 12.73
N ALA A 35 -6.54 -0.68 12.26
CA ALA A 35 -7.49 0.41 12.51
C ALA A 35 -7.81 0.58 14.01
N GLN A 36 -7.74 -0.52 14.76
CA GLN A 36 -7.92 -0.56 16.20
C GLN A 36 -6.65 -1.16 16.82
N PRO A 37 -5.75 -0.35 17.43
CA PRO A 37 -4.45 -0.84 17.91
C PRO A 37 -4.53 -1.95 18.97
N ALA A 38 -5.62 -2.00 19.74
CA ALA A 38 -5.87 -3.04 20.75
C ALA A 38 -6.42 -4.36 20.16
N ASP A 39 -6.82 -4.38 18.89
CA ASP A 39 -7.44 -5.52 18.22
C ASP A 39 -6.91 -5.64 16.78
N ILE A 40 -5.66 -6.09 16.66
CA ILE A 40 -5.04 -6.31 15.35
C ILE A 40 -5.52 -7.67 14.83
N VAL A 41 -6.20 -7.64 13.69
CA VAL A 41 -6.80 -8.84 13.06
C VAL A 41 -6.43 -8.95 11.60
N GLU A 42 -6.33 -10.16 11.07
CA GLU A 42 -6.32 -10.40 9.63
C GLU A 42 -7.76 -10.51 9.12
N PRO A 43 -8.27 -9.55 8.33
CA PRO A 43 -9.64 -9.62 7.83
C PRO A 43 -9.84 -10.79 6.86
N PRO A 44 -11.09 -11.24 6.61
CA PRO A 44 -11.35 -12.23 5.58
C PRO A 44 -10.84 -11.78 4.20
N GLU A 45 -10.35 -12.71 3.37
CA GLU A 45 -9.73 -12.37 2.08
C GLU A 45 -10.64 -11.51 1.19
N ALA A 46 -11.95 -11.79 1.15
CA ALA A 46 -12.91 -11.00 0.39
C ALA A 46 -12.89 -9.51 0.80
N GLN A 47 -12.88 -9.24 2.12
CA GLN A 47 -12.77 -7.89 2.66
C GLN A 47 -11.40 -7.27 2.32
N GLN A 48 -10.32 -8.05 2.34
CA GLN A 48 -9.00 -7.56 1.96
C GLN A 48 -8.95 -7.15 0.49
N ARG A 49 -9.55 -7.95 -0.40
CA ARG A 49 -9.63 -7.69 -1.84
C ARG A 49 -10.49 -6.46 -2.16
N GLU A 50 -11.63 -6.33 -1.52
CA GLU A 50 -12.62 -5.30 -1.83
C GLU A 50 -12.37 -3.96 -1.12
N LEU A 51 -11.74 -3.98 0.06
CA LEU A 51 -11.61 -2.81 0.95
C LEU A 51 -10.16 -2.54 1.41
N CYS A 52 -9.41 -3.53 1.91
CA CYS A 52 -8.09 -3.23 2.48
C CYS A 52 -7.07 -2.78 1.41
N ASN A 53 -7.05 -3.50 0.28
CA ASN A 53 -6.28 -3.12 -0.89
C ASN A 53 -6.89 -1.91 -1.62
N CYS A 54 -8.17 -1.61 -1.38
CA CYS A 54 -8.96 -0.59 -2.07
C CYS A 54 -9.57 0.37 -1.03
N GLY A 55 -8.80 1.36 -0.58
CA GLY A 55 -9.19 2.42 0.37
C GLY A 55 -10.46 3.17 -0.04
N TYR A 56 -10.82 4.24 0.69
CA TYR A 56 -12.17 4.81 0.64
C TYR A 56 -13.24 3.79 1.09
N ALA A 57 -12.93 3.08 2.18
CA ALA A 57 -13.81 2.08 2.78
C ALA A 57 -14.60 2.61 4.00
N ARG A 58 -14.58 3.92 4.27
CA ARG A 58 -15.20 4.55 5.45
C ARG A 58 -16.63 4.08 5.72
N THR A 59 -17.45 3.96 4.66
CA THR A 59 -18.88 3.57 4.76
C THR A 59 -19.12 2.08 4.55
N ARG A 60 -18.07 1.30 4.25
CA ARG A 60 -18.16 -0.13 3.89
C ARG A 60 -17.40 -1.05 4.84
N CYS A 61 -16.57 -0.50 5.72
CA CYS A 61 -15.72 -1.26 6.63
C CYS A 61 -16.12 -0.95 8.07
N ASP A 62 -16.67 -1.96 8.76
CA ASP A 62 -17.11 -1.82 10.16
C ASP A 62 -15.97 -1.54 11.14
N ARG A 63 -14.72 -1.81 10.74
CA ARG A 63 -13.53 -1.51 11.53
C ARG A 63 -12.97 -0.11 11.31
N PHE A 64 -13.53 0.68 10.38
CA PHE A 64 -13.00 2.00 10.09
C PHE A 64 -13.12 2.90 11.34
N PRO A 65 -12.04 3.59 11.77
CA PRO A 65 -12.00 4.26 13.08
C PRO A 65 -12.81 5.57 13.18
N GLY A 66 -13.58 5.92 12.14
CA GLY A 66 -14.44 7.10 12.08
C GLY A 66 -13.68 8.44 12.14
N GLY A 67 -14.42 9.52 12.34
CA GLY A 67 -13.86 10.86 12.62
C GLY A 67 -12.94 11.43 11.53
N SER A 68 -11.81 11.99 11.95
CA SER A 68 -10.81 12.62 11.09
C SER A 68 -9.84 11.63 10.43
N ALA A 69 -10.10 10.33 10.55
CA ALA A 69 -9.28 9.30 9.92
C ALA A 69 -9.13 9.54 8.40
N PRO A 70 -7.93 9.30 7.84
CA PRO A 70 -7.72 9.32 6.40
C PRO A 70 -8.43 8.14 5.73
N ASP A 71 -8.79 8.32 4.46
CA ASP A 71 -9.54 7.32 3.69
C ASP A 71 -8.63 6.43 2.85
N ALA A 72 -7.51 6.96 2.38
CA ALA A 72 -6.63 6.21 1.49
C ALA A 72 -5.19 6.72 1.46
N VAL A 73 -4.28 5.84 1.02
CA VAL A 73 -2.89 6.17 0.69
C VAL A 73 -2.60 5.81 -0.76
N ARG A 74 -1.94 6.73 -1.46
CA ARG A 74 -1.47 6.58 -2.84
C ARG A 74 0.05 6.58 -2.85
N PHE A 75 0.63 5.76 -3.72
CA PHE A 75 2.07 5.75 -4.01
C PHE A 75 2.30 5.89 -5.51
N SER A 76 3.42 6.50 -5.89
CA SER A 76 3.86 6.59 -7.28
C SER A 76 5.38 6.71 -7.34
N VAL A 77 6.01 6.05 -8.31
CA VAL A 77 7.44 6.25 -8.61
C VAL A 77 7.57 7.50 -9.47
N THR A 78 8.40 8.45 -9.04
CA THR A 78 8.66 9.72 -9.74
C THR A 78 10.03 9.75 -10.42
N ASP A 79 10.98 8.93 -9.94
CA ASP A 79 12.29 8.70 -10.57
C ASP A 79 12.64 7.21 -10.47
N ASP A 80 13.07 6.63 -11.59
CA ASP A 80 13.44 5.21 -11.71
C ASP A 80 14.85 5.10 -12.25
N ALA A 81 15.83 5.07 -11.34
CA ALA A 81 17.23 4.88 -11.67
C ALA A 81 17.66 3.42 -11.45
N PRO A 82 18.80 2.99 -12.03
CA PRO A 82 19.28 1.63 -11.85
C PRO A 82 19.51 1.21 -10.38
N ALA A 83 19.98 2.14 -9.54
CA ALA A 83 20.37 1.90 -8.15
C ALA A 83 19.41 2.48 -7.09
N ARG A 84 18.49 3.38 -7.49
CA ARG A 84 17.56 4.04 -6.56
C ARG A 84 16.20 4.31 -7.19
N LEU A 85 15.16 4.39 -6.37
CA LEU A 85 13.84 4.86 -6.75
C LEU A 85 13.43 6.05 -5.89
N LEU A 86 12.83 7.08 -6.49
CA LEU A 86 12.09 8.10 -5.74
C LEU A 86 10.60 7.80 -5.79
N VAL A 87 9.97 7.72 -4.62
CA VAL A 87 8.56 7.42 -4.45
C VAL A 87 7.86 8.58 -3.77
N VAL A 88 6.78 9.08 -4.34
CA VAL A 88 5.86 9.98 -3.65
C VAL A 88 4.74 9.19 -3.00
N TYR A 89 4.37 9.56 -1.77
CA TYR A 89 3.14 9.10 -1.14
C TYR A 89 2.18 10.27 -0.92
N VAL A 90 0.88 9.99 -0.98
CA VAL A 90 -0.19 10.93 -0.64
C VAL A 90 -1.19 10.23 0.26
N VAL A 91 -1.44 10.81 1.43
CA VAL A 91 -2.54 10.43 2.33
C VAL A 91 -3.72 11.32 1.99
N GLU A 92 -4.87 10.71 1.72
CA GLU A 92 -6.07 11.41 1.26
C GLU A 92 -7.22 11.27 2.27
N LYS A 93 -7.99 12.34 2.43
CA LYS A 93 -9.27 12.38 3.14
C LYS A 93 -10.28 13.10 2.25
N ASP A 94 -11.47 12.52 2.10
CA ASP A 94 -12.56 13.07 1.30
C ASP A 94 -12.10 13.46 -0.12
N HIS A 95 -11.24 12.61 -0.73
CA HIS A 95 -10.63 12.80 -2.04
C HIS A 95 -9.67 14.00 -2.17
N ALA A 96 -9.27 14.61 -1.04
CA ALA A 96 -8.27 15.66 -0.98
C ALA A 96 -6.99 15.18 -0.29
N PRO A 97 -5.80 15.62 -0.75
CA PRO A 97 -4.55 15.32 -0.05
C PRO A 97 -4.51 16.04 1.31
N VAL A 98 -4.25 15.29 2.38
CA VAL A 98 -4.08 15.82 3.73
C VAL A 98 -2.65 15.71 4.25
N ALA A 99 -1.85 14.81 3.67
CA ALA A 99 -0.41 14.73 3.87
C ALA A 99 0.26 14.10 2.64
N HIS A 100 1.53 14.42 2.40
CA HIS A 100 2.32 13.83 1.33
C HIS A 100 3.81 13.96 1.64
N GLY A 101 4.63 13.19 0.92
CA GLY A 101 6.07 13.28 1.02
C GLY A 101 6.77 12.41 -0.01
N THR A 102 8.09 12.51 -0.05
CA THR A 102 8.96 11.74 -0.94
C THR A 102 9.83 10.80 -0.13
N LEU A 103 10.00 9.59 -0.62
CA LEU A 103 10.82 8.53 -0.04
C LEU A 103 11.88 8.11 -1.07
N GLU A 104 13.10 7.89 -0.60
CA GLU A 104 14.16 7.31 -1.40
C GLU A 104 14.35 5.85 -1.03
N TYR A 105 14.35 4.99 -2.06
CA TYR A 105 14.60 3.56 -1.91
C TYR A 105 15.91 3.18 -2.58
N SER A 106 16.83 2.60 -1.80
CA SER A 106 18.06 1.98 -2.32
C SER A 106 17.75 0.57 -2.80
N ILE A 107 18.03 0.29 -4.08
CA ILE A 107 17.82 -1.02 -4.67
C ILE A 107 18.89 -2.01 -4.17
N SER A 108 20.15 -1.57 -4.06
CA SER A 108 21.25 -2.43 -3.62
C SER A 108 21.10 -2.88 -2.18
N ASP A 109 20.63 -1.97 -1.31
CA ASP A 109 20.52 -2.24 0.13
C ASP A 109 19.12 -2.73 0.52
N ALA A 110 18.21 -2.81 -0.45
CA ALA A 110 16.79 -3.09 -0.25
C ALA A 110 16.17 -2.26 0.89
N SER A 111 16.58 -0.99 1.00
CA SER A 111 16.27 -0.12 2.14
C SER A 111 15.46 1.09 1.71
N LEU A 112 14.51 1.48 2.55
CA LEU A 112 13.67 2.67 2.36
C LEU A 112 13.99 3.66 3.46
N ASP A 113 14.38 4.87 3.10
CA ASP A 113 14.52 5.96 4.06
C ASP A 113 13.14 6.57 4.38
N GLY A 114 12.83 6.68 5.67
CA GLY A 114 11.51 7.12 6.15
C GLY A 114 11.36 7.14 7.67
N PRO A 115 12.30 7.72 8.45
CA PRO A 115 12.30 7.68 9.92
C PRO A 115 11.08 8.34 10.56
N HIS A 116 10.33 9.17 9.81
CA HIS A 116 9.15 9.89 10.30
C HIS A 116 7.83 9.25 9.89
N LEU A 117 7.86 8.13 9.13
CA LEU A 117 6.65 7.44 8.74
C LEU A 117 6.14 6.55 9.86
N SER A 118 4.82 6.37 9.92
CA SER A 118 4.24 5.29 10.72
C SER A 118 4.64 3.93 10.17
N ASP A 119 4.65 2.91 11.03
CA ASP A 119 4.94 1.53 10.63
C ASP A 119 4.03 1.03 9.50
N VAL A 120 2.75 1.42 9.53
CA VAL A 120 1.77 1.04 8.49
C VAL A 120 2.17 1.62 7.14
N LEU A 121 2.49 2.92 7.11
CA LEU A 121 2.86 3.62 5.88
C LEU A 121 4.18 3.09 5.31
N LEU A 122 5.16 2.81 6.17
CA LEU A 122 6.44 2.19 5.79
C LEU A 122 6.24 0.80 5.17
N ARG A 123 5.39 -0.04 5.77
CA ARG A 123 5.09 -1.38 5.24
C ARG A 123 4.31 -1.34 3.93
N GLN A 124 3.39 -0.38 3.77
CA GLN A 124 2.71 -0.17 2.49
C GLN A 124 3.65 0.31 1.39
N ALA A 125 4.55 1.25 1.70
CA ALA A 125 5.53 1.73 0.74
C ALA A 125 6.42 0.58 0.24
N ARG A 126 6.86 -0.30 1.15
CA ARG A 126 7.62 -1.51 0.82
C ARG A 126 6.82 -2.46 -0.07
N ALA A 127 5.57 -2.76 0.27
CA ALA A 127 4.71 -3.59 -0.58
C ALA A 127 4.53 -3.01 -1.99
N PHE A 128 4.35 -1.68 -2.10
CA PHE A 128 4.28 -0.98 -3.38
C PHE A 128 5.58 -1.11 -4.19
N LEU A 129 6.73 -0.92 -3.55
CA LEU A 129 8.06 -1.05 -4.16
C LEU A 129 8.31 -2.48 -4.63
N ASP A 130 7.98 -3.47 -3.80
CA ASP A 130 8.09 -4.88 -4.11
C ASP A 130 7.29 -5.24 -5.36
N SER A 131 6.08 -4.68 -5.50
CA SER A 131 5.26 -4.81 -6.71
C SER A 131 5.82 -4.08 -7.92
N TYR A 132 6.39 -2.90 -7.72
CA TYR A 132 7.02 -2.13 -8.78
C TYR A 132 8.22 -2.87 -9.37
N LEU A 133 9.14 -3.33 -8.52
CA LEU A 133 10.35 -4.04 -8.90
C LEU A 133 10.05 -5.39 -9.57
N HIS A 134 9.04 -6.12 -9.08
CA HIS A 134 8.60 -7.37 -9.71
C HIS A 134 8.10 -7.14 -11.14
N ARG A 135 7.46 -6.01 -11.44
CA ARG A 135 7.07 -5.67 -12.81
C ARG A 135 8.25 -5.18 -13.65
N ARG A 136 9.13 -4.35 -13.09
CA ARG A 136 10.32 -3.84 -13.77
C ARG A 136 11.21 -4.98 -14.29
N SER A 137 11.42 -6.03 -13.50
CA SER A 137 12.23 -7.19 -13.92
C SER A 137 11.58 -7.98 -15.08
N ARG A 138 10.26 -8.11 -15.08
CA ARG A 138 9.50 -8.77 -16.17
C ARG A 138 9.53 -7.97 -17.46
N SER A 139 9.55 -6.64 -17.40
CA SER A 139 9.66 -5.78 -18.58
C SER A 139 11.08 -5.74 -19.16
N ALA A 140 12.11 -5.98 -18.35
CA ALA A 140 13.50 -6.03 -18.81
C ALA A 140 13.90 -7.38 -19.44
N SER A 141 13.02 -8.39 -19.35
CA SER A 141 13.25 -9.74 -19.86
C SER A 141 12.56 -9.99 -21.23
N VAL A 142 12.16 -8.92 -21.92
CA VAL A 142 11.50 -8.93 -23.24
C VAL A 142 12.38 -8.21 -24.25
#